data_AF-A0A357R4Q8-F1
#
_entry.id   AF-A0A357R4Q8-F1
#
_cell.length_a   1.000
_cell.length_b   1.000
_cell.length_c   1.000
_cell.angle_alpha   90.00
_cell.angle_beta   90.00
_cell.angle_gamma   90.00
#
_symmetry.space_group_name_H-M   'P 1'
#
loop_
_entity.id
_entity.type
_entity.pdbx_description
1 polymer ?
#
loop_
_entity_poly.entity_id
_entity_poly.type
_entity_poly.pdbx_seq_one_letter_code
_entity_poly.pdbx_strand_id
1 'polypeptide(L)'
;MPPSEMAAIFSSWPQAIAGAETLAEQAGGELPLGKIHLPRFGEDDQKFLRYLCQRGLSRRYPRDKGEARQRLDRELKVIEAMGFSAYFLICW
;
A
#
# COMPACT_ATOMS: atom_id res chain seq x y z
N MET A 1 -22.48 -1.42 -26.29
CA MET A 1 -23.77 -1.17 -26.95
C MET A 1 -24.03 0.33 -26.94
N PRO A 2 -24.42 0.94 -28.06
CA PRO A 2 -24.85 2.32 -28.11
C PRO A 2 -26.15 2.53 -27.31
N PRO A 3 -26.39 3.73 -26.75
CA PRO A 3 -27.60 4.03 -25.97
C PRO A 3 -28.91 3.74 -26.71
N SER A 4 -28.92 3.90 -28.04
CA SER A 4 -30.06 3.64 -28.91
C SER A 4 -30.46 2.16 -28.96
N GLU A 5 -29.50 1.23 -28.93
CA GLU A 5 -29.79 -0.21 -28.90
C GLU A 5 -30.34 -0.65 -27.53
N MET A 6 -29.83 -0.06 -26.45
CA MET A 6 -30.37 -0.29 -25.09
C MET A 6 -31.83 0.16 -25.00
N ALA A 7 -32.15 1.35 -25.54
CA ALA A 7 -33.52 1.87 -25.58
C ALA A 7 -34.49 0.99 -26.38
N ALA A 8 -34.03 0.38 -27.46
CA ALA A 8 -34.83 -0.57 -28.24
C ALA A 8 -35.12 -1.87 -27.46
N ILE A 9 -34.11 -2.43 -26.78
CA ILE A 9 -34.25 -3.67 -25.99
C ILE A 9 -35.14 -3.44 -24.77
N PHE A 10 -35.01 -2.31 -24.09
CA PHE A 10 -35.81 -1.94 -22.91
C PHE A 10 -37.01 -1.04 -23.25
N SER A 11 -37.50 -1.09 -24.49
CA SER A 11 -38.61 -0.26 -24.96
C SER A 11 -39.90 -0.41 -24.14
N SER A 12 -40.14 -1.60 -23.59
CA SER A 12 -41.28 -1.88 -22.68
C SER A 12 -41.08 -1.33 -21.26
N TRP A 13 -39.87 -0.88 -20.91
CA TRP A 13 -39.46 -0.45 -19.56
C TRP A 13 -38.51 0.77 -19.61
N PRO A 14 -38.92 1.91 -20.20
CA PRO A 14 -38.05 3.09 -20.34
C PRO A 14 -37.48 3.62 -19.02
N GLN A 15 -38.21 3.44 -17.91
CA GLN A 15 -37.78 3.77 -16.55
C GLN A 15 -36.54 2.99 -16.10
N ALA A 16 -36.26 1.81 -16.69
CA ALA A 16 -35.07 1.03 -16.35
C ALA A 16 -33.79 1.74 -16.80
N ILE A 17 -33.81 2.42 -17.95
CA ILE A 17 -32.67 3.19 -18.46
C ILE A 17 -32.49 4.46 -17.63
N ALA A 18 -33.57 5.22 -17.42
CA ALA A 18 -33.52 6.44 -16.61
C ALA A 18 -33.07 6.16 -15.16
N GLY A 19 -33.50 5.03 -14.59
CA GLY A 19 -33.05 4.56 -13.28
C GLY A 19 -31.57 4.20 -13.27
N ALA A 20 -31.07 3.54 -14.32
CA ALA A 20 -29.65 3.21 -14.45
C ALA A 20 -28.76 4.47 -14.58
N GLU A 21 -29.20 5.47 -15.34
CA GLU A 21 -28.50 6.77 -15.45
C GLU A 21 -28.45 7.50 -14.11
N THR A 22 -29.60 7.58 -13.42
CA THR A 22 -29.68 8.19 -12.07
C THR A 22 -28.76 7.47 -11.07
N LEU A 23 -28.71 6.14 -11.12
CA LEU A 23 -27.82 5.35 -10.27
C LEU A 23 -26.34 5.56 -10.64
N ALA A 24 -26.02 5.71 -11.92
CA ALA A 24 -24.66 5.97 -12.38
C ALA A 24 -24.16 7.36 -11.93
N GLU A 25 -25.01 8.38 -11.98
CA GLU A 25 -24.71 9.72 -11.47
C GLU A 25 -24.46 9.72 -9.95
N GLN A 26 -25.20 8.89 -9.21
CA GLN A 26 -25.04 8.72 -7.77
C GLN A 26 -23.87 7.81 -7.40
N ALA A 27 -23.44 6.93 -8.31
CA ALA A 27 -22.31 6.04 -8.15
C ALA A 27 -20.97 6.78 -8.39
N GLY A 28 -20.76 7.87 -7.66
CA GLY A 28 -19.48 8.55 -7.53
C GLY A 28 -18.73 8.06 -6.30
N GLY A 29 -17.46 7.69 -6.46
CA GLY A 29 -16.58 7.36 -5.35
C GLY A 29 -15.13 7.69 -5.70
N GLU A 30 -14.45 8.40 -4.80
CA GLU A 30 -13.01 8.60 -4.93
C GLU A 30 -12.29 7.34 -4.49
N LEU A 31 -11.65 6.66 -5.44
CA LEU A 31 -10.67 5.63 -5.14
C LEU A 31 -9.34 6.32 -4.84
N PRO A 32 -8.80 6.24 -3.60
CA PRO A 32 -7.52 6.84 -3.28
C PRO A 32 -6.38 6.04 -3.92
N LEU A 33 -6.11 6.34 -5.19
CA LEU A 33 -5.00 5.75 -5.94
C LEU A 33 -3.67 6.28 -5.39
N GLY A 34 -2.65 5.42 -5.35
CA GLY A 34 -1.31 5.78 -4.88
C GLY A 34 -1.07 5.68 -3.38
N LYS A 35 -2.08 5.33 -2.57
CA LYS A 35 -1.86 4.96 -1.17
C LYS A 35 -1.30 3.55 -1.07
N ILE A 36 -0.10 3.43 -0.54
CA ILE A 36 0.53 2.15 -0.25
C ILE A 36 -0.08 1.61 1.05
N HIS A 37 -0.78 0.49 0.95
CA HIS A 37 -1.31 -0.25 2.10
C HIS A 37 -0.41 -1.46 2.38
N LEU A 38 0.62 -1.26 3.20
CA LEU A 38 1.46 -2.37 3.64
C LEU A 38 0.76 -3.16 4.76
N PRO A 39 0.75 -4.50 4.68
CA PRO A 39 0.30 -5.32 5.80
C PRO A 39 1.27 -5.14 6.99
N ARG A 40 0.74 -5.26 8.20
CA ARG A 40 1.59 -5.32 9.41
C ARG A 40 2.23 -6.68 9.52
N PHE A 41 3.49 -6.73 9.92
CA PHE A 41 4.19 -7.99 10.16
C PHE A 41 3.97 -8.49 11.61
N GLY A 42 3.97 -7.58 12.59
CA GLY A 42 3.70 -7.85 14.01
C GLY A 42 3.25 -6.60 14.77
N GLU A 43 3.42 -6.61 16.10
CA GLU A 43 3.03 -5.47 16.96
C GLU A 43 3.96 -4.25 16.81
N ASP A 44 5.26 -4.46 16.60
CA ASP A 44 6.26 -3.40 16.49
C ASP A 44 7.33 -3.73 15.42
N ASP A 45 6.94 -3.55 14.16
CA ASP A 45 7.76 -3.84 12.98
C ASP A 45 9.07 -3.06 12.96
N GLN A 46 9.07 -1.82 13.46
CA GLN A 46 10.25 -0.96 13.51
C GLN A 46 11.29 -1.52 14.47
N LYS A 47 10.88 -1.83 15.70
CA LYS A 47 11.76 -2.40 16.72
C LYS A 47 12.28 -3.78 16.31
N PHE A 48 11.42 -4.60 15.69
CA PHE A 48 11.82 -5.92 15.24
C PHE A 48 12.85 -5.85 14.10
N LEU A 49 12.61 -5.00 13.10
CA LEU A 49 13.57 -4.78 12.01
C LEU A 49 14.92 -4.29 12.56
N ARG A 50 14.90 -3.31 13.47
CA ARG A 50 16.12 -2.79 14.11
C ARG A 50 16.90 -3.88 14.85
N TYR A 51 16.21 -4.76 15.58
CA TYR A 51 16.83 -5.90 16.25
C TYR A 51 17.52 -6.86 15.27
N LEU A 52 16.86 -7.22 14.17
CA LEU A 52 17.43 -8.08 13.14
C LEU A 52 18.66 -7.44 12.47
N CYS A 53 18.56 -6.16 12.10
CA CYS A 53 19.66 -5.44 11.49
C CYS A 53 20.87 -5.30 12.42
N GLN A 54 20.66 -5.07 13.73
CA GLN A 54 21.76 -5.04 14.70
C GLN A 54 22.47 -6.39 14.80
N ARG A 55 21.72 -7.50 14.81
CA ARG A 55 22.31 -8.85 14.78
C ARG A 55 23.06 -9.12 13.48
N GLY A 56 22.50 -8.68 12.35
CA GLY A 56 23.14 -8.77 11.04
C GLY A 56 24.43 -7.97 10.96
N LEU A 57 24.45 -6.76 11.54
CA LEU A 57 25.61 -5.87 11.62
C LEU A 57 26.76 -6.55 12.38
N SER A 58 26.50 -7.09 13.56
CA SER A 58 27.52 -7.79 14.36
C SER A 58 28.10 -9.02 13.63
N ARG A 59 27.28 -9.72 12.83
CA ARG A 59 27.72 -10.89 12.05
C ARG A 59 28.55 -10.52 10.82
N ARG A 60 28.15 -9.47 10.09
CA ARG A 60 28.78 -9.08 8.83
C ARG A 60 29.93 -8.10 9.00
N TYR A 61 29.89 -7.28 10.04
CA TYR A 61 30.87 -6.24 10.33
C TYR A 61 31.39 -6.31 11.78
N PRO A 62 32.00 -7.45 12.20
CA PRO A 62 32.42 -7.65 13.59
C PRO A 62 33.54 -6.70 14.08
N ARG A 63 34.24 -6.02 13.16
CA ARG A 63 35.31 -5.05 13.46
C ARG A 63 34.96 -3.63 13.01
N ASP A 64 33.67 -3.34 12.83
CA ASP A 64 33.24 -1.99 12.48
C ASP A 64 33.73 -0.99 13.54
N LYS A 65 34.28 0.14 13.08
CA LYS A 65 34.71 1.25 13.93
C LYS A 65 33.59 2.29 14.12
N GLY A 66 32.38 1.98 13.67
CA GLY A 66 31.19 2.81 13.79
C GLY A 66 30.66 3.38 12.48
N GLU A 67 31.35 3.16 11.36
CA GLU A 67 30.93 3.66 10.05
C GLU A 67 29.70 2.90 9.55
N ALA A 68 29.75 1.56 9.57
CA ALA A 68 28.62 0.73 9.17
C ALA A 68 27.44 0.92 10.12
N ARG A 69 27.71 1.10 11.43
CA ARG A 69 26.68 1.40 12.42
C ARG A 69 25.98 2.74 12.18
N GLN A 70 26.73 3.82 11.94
CA GLN A 70 26.14 5.12 11.61
C GLN A 70 25.29 5.06 10.34
N ARG A 71 25.79 4.36 9.33
CA ARG A 71 25.06 4.17 8.08
C ARG A 71 23.76 3.42 8.31
N LEU A 72 23.79 2.31 9.05
CA LEU A 72 22.60 1.54 9.40
C LEU A 72 21.56 2.39 10.13
N ASP A 73 21.98 3.20 11.11
CA ASP A 73 21.05 4.05 11.85
C ASP A 73 20.41 5.13 10.98
N ARG A 74 21.14 5.69 10.01
CA ARG A 74 20.58 6.64 9.04
C ARG A 74 19.55 5.96 8.12
N GLU A 75 19.89 4.79 7.58
CA GLU A 75 19.00 4.03 6.69
C GLU A 75 17.73 3.59 7.42
N LEU A 76 17.84 3.06 8.64
CA LEU A 76 16.68 2.65 9.46
C LEU A 76 15.75 3.83 9.76
N LYS A 77 16.29 5.02 10.07
CA LYS A 77 15.45 6.22 10.29
C LYS A 77 14.63 6.58 9.06
N VAL A 78 15.21 6.47 7.87
CA VAL A 78 14.51 6.75 6.60
C VAL A 78 13.42 5.71 6.34
N ILE A 79 13.72 4.43 6.58
CA ILE A 79 12.75 3.32 6.43
C ILE A 79 11.58 3.49 7.41
N GLU A 80 11.87 3.83 8.67
CA GLU A 80 10.88 4.09 9.72
C GLU A 80 9.99 5.29 9.35
N ALA A 81 10.57 6.39 8.87
CA ALA A 81 9.84 7.58 8.46
C ALA A 81 8.90 7.35 7.26
N MET A 82 9.28 6.44 6.34
CA MET A 82 8.44 6.07 5.21
C MET A 82 7.39 4.99 5.54
N GLY A 83 7.44 4.39 6.73
CA GLY A 83 6.54 3.29 7.10
C GLY A 83 6.83 1.98 6.37
N PHE A 84 8.05 1.78 5.89
CA PHE A 84 8.43 0.60 5.09
C PHE A 84 9.03 -0.55 5.91
N SER A 85 9.03 -0.47 7.25
CA SER A 85 9.60 -1.53 8.10
C SER A 85 8.97 -2.90 7.83
N ALA A 86 7.65 -2.98 7.70
CA ALA A 86 6.94 -4.22 7.41
C ALA A 86 7.32 -4.81 6.04
N TYR A 87 7.53 -3.96 5.03
CA TYR A 87 7.95 -4.39 3.70
C TYR A 87 9.29 -5.15 3.74
N PHE A 88 10.27 -4.62 4.47
CA PHE A 88 11.57 -5.28 4.64
C PHE A 88 11.49 -6.58 5.43
N LEU A 89 10.51 -6.73 6.33
CA LEU A 89 10.30 -7.95 7.13
C LEU A 89 9.60 -9.07 6.35
N ILE A 90 8.80 -8.74 5.33
CA ILE A 90 8.05 -9.72 4.55
C ILE A 90 8.88 -10.27 3.39
N CYS A 91 9.66 -9.42 2.72
CA CYS A 91 10.38 -9.80 1.50
C CYS A 91 11.73 -10.49 1.74
N TRP A 92 12.23 -10.56 2.97
CA TRP A 92 13.62 -10.91 3.28
C TRP A 92 13.73 -11.91 4.43
#